data_AF-A0A6J7LZF3-F1
#
_entry.id   AF-A0A6J7LZF3-F1
#
_cell.length_a   1.000
_cell.length_b   1.000
_cell.length_c   1.000
_cell.angle_alpha   90.00
_cell.angle_beta   90.00
_cell.angle_gamma   90.00
#
_symmetry.space_group_name_H-M   'P 1'
#
loop_
_entity.id
_entity.type
_entity.pdbx_description
1 polymer ?
#
loop_
_entity_poly.entity_id
_entity_poly.type
_entity_poly.pdbx_seq_one_letter_code
_entity_poly.pdbx_strand_id
1 'polypeptide(L)'
;MRTPKIPIVCRRPRVGERFRVHPGCERRAATWVAYDHDTGEPHLVAEHLWSGTAGLVPVCLRACVNDRGERFVWCIGVGPPSASYGGPNAELLLADTAERLWCTPRPVWGSFETLAPGVIPEPAWDDFDFTSALSEAFRGRVVTSASNPILVEMRRWHSASANVRS
;
A
#
# COMPACT_ATOMS: atom_id res chain seq x y z
N MET A 1 7.37 16.07 28.55
CA MET A 1 7.88 16.21 27.17
C MET A 1 7.02 15.33 26.27
N ARG A 2 6.37 15.89 25.23
CA ARG A 2 5.66 15.09 24.23
C ARG A 2 6.70 14.57 23.24
N THR A 3 6.87 13.26 23.16
CA THR A 3 7.67 12.62 22.10
C THR A 3 7.08 13.05 20.75
N PRO A 4 7.89 13.48 19.76
CA PRO A 4 7.37 13.82 18.45
C PRO A 4 6.69 12.59 17.85
N LYS A 5 5.44 12.75 17.42
CA LYS A 5 4.69 11.70 16.73
C LYS A 5 5.38 11.42 15.39
N ILE A 6 5.88 10.20 15.20
CA ILE A 6 6.45 9.76 13.92
C ILE A 6 5.32 9.75 12.88
N PRO A 7 5.49 10.40 11.72
CA PRO A 7 4.44 10.46 10.72
C PRO A 7 4.16 9.08 10.12
N ILE A 8 2.88 8.76 9.92
CA ILE A 8 2.47 7.54 9.21
C ILE A 8 2.54 7.84 7.70
N VAL A 9 3.31 7.04 6.98
CA VAL A 9 3.51 7.19 5.52
C VAL A 9 2.99 5.98 4.76
N CYS A 10 2.61 6.16 3.50
CA CYS A 10 2.34 5.04 2.59
C CYS A 10 3.64 4.55 1.95
N ARG A 11 4.08 3.34 2.26
CA ARG A 11 5.31 2.72 1.71
C ARG A 11 5.24 1.20 1.74
N ARG A 12 6.10 0.56 0.94
CA ARG A 12 6.38 -0.87 1.08
C ARG A 12 7.30 -1.14 2.29
N PRO A 13 7.24 -2.33 2.91
CA PRO A 13 8.29 -2.80 3.80
C PRO A 13 9.65 -2.81 3.09
N ARG A 14 10.72 -2.43 3.77
CA ARG A 14 12.07 -2.38 3.19
C ARG A 14 12.72 -3.77 3.23
N VAL A 15 13.61 -4.05 2.28
CA VAL A 15 14.42 -5.28 2.31
C VAL A 15 15.21 -5.34 3.62
N GLY A 16 15.15 -6.47 4.32
CA GLY A 16 15.80 -6.66 5.62
C GLY A 16 15.09 -6.01 6.81
N GLU A 17 14.00 -5.26 6.59
CA GLU A 17 13.17 -4.71 7.67
C GLU A 17 12.26 -5.80 8.23
N ARG A 18 12.26 -5.95 9.56
CA ARG A 18 11.31 -6.81 10.26
C ARG A 18 10.03 -6.04 10.50
N PHE A 19 8.91 -6.58 10.06
CA PHE A 19 7.61 -5.92 10.19
C PHE A 19 6.48 -6.91 10.52
N ARG A 20 5.38 -6.33 11.03
CA ARG A 20 4.09 -6.98 11.25
C ARG A 20 3.02 -6.20 10.50
N VAL A 21 2.01 -6.93 10.06
CA VAL A 21 0.73 -6.37 9.60
C VAL A 21 -0.25 -6.44 10.75
N HIS A 22 -1.01 -5.37 10.96
CA HIS A 22 -2.04 -5.36 11.98
C HIS A 22 -3.12 -6.39 11.63
N PRO A 23 -3.42 -7.36 12.51
CA PRO A 23 -4.47 -8.34 12.25
C PRO A 23 -5.85 -7.67 12.29
N GLY A 24 -6.83 -8.20 11.56
CA GLY A 24 -8.22 -7.74 11.61
C GLY A 24 -8.69 -7.02 10.35
N CYS A 25 -9.96 -7.24 9.97
CA CYS A 25 -10.54 -6.68 8.75
C CYS A 25 -10.84 -5.17 8.87
N GLU A 26 -10.94 -4.65 10.08
CA GLU A 26 -11.10 -3.23 10.38
C GLU A 26 -9.85 -2.40 10.11
N ARG A 27 -8.71 -3.06 9.82
CA ARG A 27 -7.40 -2.45 9.54
C ARG A 27 -6.91 -2.70 8.12
N ARG A 28 -7.82 -3.12 7.25
CA ARG A 28 -7.59 -3.31 5.82
C ARG A 28 -8.69 -2.62 5.00
N ALA A 29 -8.32 -2.08 3.84
CA ALA A 29 -9.28 -1.49 2.91
C ALA A 29 -8.99 -1.97 1.48
N ALA A 30 -10.02 -2.45 0.79
CA ALA A 30 -9.99 -2.63 -0.65
C ALA A 30 -10.42 -1.30 -1.29
N THR A 31 -9.62 -0.77 -2.21
CA THR A 31 -9.88 0.50 -2.88
C THR A 31 -9.18 0.53 -4.23
N TRP A 32 -9.35 1.64 -4.95
CA TRP A 32 -8.60 1.93 -6.17
C TRP A 32 -7.65 3.10 -5.96
N VAL A 33 -6.49 3.01 -6.60
CA VAL A 33 -5.52 4.10 -6.65
C VAL A 33 -5.19 4.47 -8.09
N ALA A 34 -4.86 5.74 -8.28
CA ALA A 34 -4.10 6.19 -9.44
C ALA A 34 -2.64 6.33 -9.03
N TYR A 35 -1.72 5.81 -9.82
CA TYR A 35 -0.29 6.04 -9.60
C TYR A 35 0.13 7.28 -10.37
N ASP A 36 0.80 8.19 -9.68
CA ASP A 36 1.49 9.32 -10.30
C ASP A 36 2.63 8.79 -11.17
N HIS A 37 2.68 9.19 -12.44
CA HIS A 37 3.61 8.61 -13.42
C HIS A 37 5.06 9.06 -13.18
N ASP A 38 5.26 10.25 -12.62
CA ASP A 38 6.59 10.82 -12.39
C ASP A 38 7.21 10.29 -11.10
N THR A 39 6.39 10.11 -10.07
CA THR A 39 6.86 9.73 -8.72
C THR A 39 6.61 8.26 -8.39
N GLY A 40 5.68 7.59 -9.08
CA GLY A 40 5.21 6.25 -8.75
C GLY A 40 4.38 6.20 -7.46
N GLU A 41 4.01 7.35 -6.89
CA GLU A 41 3.25 7.40 -5.65
C GLU A 41 1.77 7.06 -5.85
N PRO A 42 1.15 6.29 -4.93
CA PRO A 42 -0.28 6.01 -5.01
C PRO A 42 -1.12 7.17 -4.48
N HIS A 43 -2.16 7.51 -5.24
CA HIS A 43 -3.21 8.46 -4.84
C HIS A 43 -4.53 7.71 -4.64
N LEU A 44 -5.15 7.88 -3.48
CA LEU A 44 -6.47 7.29 -3.21
C LEU A 44 -7.52 7.96 -4.09
N VAL A 45 -8.36 7.16 -4.74
CA VAL A 45 -9.44 7.66 -5.58
C VAL A 45 -10.77 7.43 -4.87
N ALA A 46 -11.57 8.49 -4.76
CA ALA A 46 -12.91 8.40 -4.18
C ALA A 46 -13.82 7.47 -5.00
N GLU A 47 -14.70 6.73 -4.31
CA GLU A 47 -15.51 5.65 -4.89
C GLU A 47 -16.38 6.08 -6.07
N HIS A 48 -16.96 7.27 -6.02
CA HIS A 48 -17.79 7.82 -7.10
C HIS A 48 -17.03 8.09 -8.40
N LEU A 49 -15.69 8.01 -8.38
CA LEU A 49 -14.83 8.17 -9.56
C LEU A 49 -14.31 6.84 -10.11
N TRP A 50 -14.56 5.71 -9.45
CA TRP A 50 -14.03 4.41 -9.89
C TRP A 50 -14.62 3.99 -11.24
N SER A 51 -15.94 4.15 -11.40
CA SER A 51 -16.62 3.85 -12.66
C SER A 51 -16.24 4.87 -13.73
N GLY A 52 -15.82 4.38 -14.90
CA GLY A 52 -15.46 5.21 -16.04
C GLY A 52 -14.03 5.77 -16.03
N THR A 53 -13.23 5.48 -15.00
CA THR A 53 -11.81 5.87 -14.96
C THR A 53 -10.92 4.68 -15.32
N ALA A 54 -10.45 4.65 -16.56
CA ALA A 54 -9.46 3.67 -17.00
C ALA A 54 -8.08 3.92 -16.34
N GLY A 55 -7.31 2.85 -16.10
CA GLY A 55 -5.95 2.94 -15.57
C GLY A 55 -5.82 2.90 -14.06
N LEU A 56 -6.94 2.93 -13.33
CA LEU A 56 -6.93 2.71 -11.89
C LEU A 56 -6.43 1.30 -11.57
N VAL A 57 -5.70 1.18 -10.47
CA VAL A 57 -5.19 -0.11 -9.98
C VAL A 57 -5.96 -0.46 -8.71
N PRO A 58 -6.59 -1.65 -8.65
CA PRO A 58 -7.22 -2.08 -7.42
C PRO A 58 -6.13 -2.47 -6.42
N VAL A 59 -6.28 -2.05 -5.17
CA VAL A 59 -5.29 -2.28 -4.10
C VAL A 59 -5.95 -2.71 -2.80
N CYS A 60 -5.16 -3.41 -1.99
CA CYS A 60 -5.39 -3.70 -0.58
C CYS A 60 -4.45 -2.83 0.25
N LEU A 61 -5.02 -1.92 1.04
CA LEU A 61 -4.27 -1.18 2.05
C LEU A 61 -4.15 -2.05 3.31
N ARG A 62 -2.96 -2.06 3.91
CA ARG A 62 -2.65 -2.76 5.16
C ARG A 62 -1.94 -1.83 6.13
N ALA A 63 -2.41 -1.81 7.37
CA ALA A 63 -1.68 -1.17 8.46
C ALA A 63 -0.49 -2.02 8.89
N CYS A 64 0.68 -1.41 9.05
CA CYS A 64 1.90 -2.11 9.38
C CYS A 64 2.69 -1.40 10.48
N VAL A 65 3.53 -2.16 11.16
CA VAL A 65 4.50 -1.65 12.13
C VAL A 65 5.81 -2.41 11.98
N ASN A 66 6.95 -1.73 12.13
CA ASN A 66 8.25 -2.41 12.18
C ASN A 66 8.71 -2.70 13.62
N ASP A 67 9.81 -3.41 13.74
CA ASP A 67 10.43 -3.79 15.02
C ASP A 67 10.98 -2.61 15.83
N ARG A 68 10.94 -1.39 15.28
CA ARG A 68 11.26 -0.12 15.95
C ARG A 68 10.02 0.65 16.38
N GLY A 69 8.83 0.13 16.11
CA GLY A 69 7.55 0.78 16.41
C GLY A 69 7.11 1.82 15.37
N GLU A 70 7.79 1.94 14.23
CA GLU A 70 7.36 2.85 13.17
C GLU A 70 6.12 2.29 12.47
N ARG A 71 5.05 3.08 12.45
CA ARG A 71 3.77 2.74 11.82
C ARG A 71 3.74 3.23 10.38
N PHE A 72 3.21 2.43 9.46
CA PHE A 72 3.06 2.79 8.06
C PHE A 72 1.85 2.10 7.43
N VAL A 73 1.44 2.59 6.25
CA VAL A 73 0.42 1.94 5.42
C VAL A 73 1.10 1.32 4.22
N TRP A 74 0.83 0.04 3.97
CA TRP A 74 1.28 -0.63 2.77
C TRP A 74 0.15 -0.71 1.76
N CYS A 75 0.37 -0.15 0.57
CA CYS A 75 -0.50 -0.24 -0.60
C CYS A 75 -0.07 -1.44 -1.47
N ILE A 76 -0.90 -2.48 -1.52
CA ILE A 76 -0.61 -3.74 -2.23
C ILE A 76 -1.54 -3.87 -3.42
N GLY A 77 -1.04 -4.08 -4.64
CA GLY A 77 -1.90 -4.36 -5.80
C GLY A 77 -2.75 -5.62 -5.61
N VAL A 78 -3.96 -5.67 -6.16
CA VAL A 78 -4.81 -6.89 -6.16
C VAL A 78 -5.25 -7.34 -7.57
N GLY A 79 -4.54 -6.89 -8.61
CA GLY A 79 -4.82 -7.25 -10.01
C GLY A 79 -4.16 -8.57 -10.46
N PRO A 80 -4.38 -9.01 -11.71
CA PRO A 80 -3.62 -10.12 -12.28
C PRO A 80 -2.11 -9.79 -12.31
N PRO A 81 -1.22 -10.78 -12.18
CA PRO A 81 0.23 -10.57 -12.27
C PRO A 81 0.58 -9.83 -13.56
N SER A 82 1.26 -8.69 -13.45
CA SER A 82 1.96 -8.15 -14.63
C SER A 82 3.10 -9.10 -14.99
N ALA A 83 3.33 -9.34 -16.28
CA ALA A 83 4.40 -10.25 -16.72
C ALA A 83 5.83 -9.78 -16.35
N SER A 84 5.99 -8.53 -15.90
CA SER A 84 7.30 -7.88 -15.69
C SER A 84 7.68 -7.67 -14.23
N TYR A 85 6.74 -7.82 -13.31
CA TYR A 85 6.95 -7.66 -11.87
C TYR A 85 6.20 -8.79 -11.21
N GLY A 86 6.90 -9.63 -10.43
CA GLY A 86 6.26 -10.81 -9.87
C GLY A 86 4.99 -10.42 -9.12
N GLY A 87 3.96 -11.25 -9.27
CA GLY A 87 2.61 -10.75 -9.13
C GLY A 87 2.26 -10.20 -7.74
N PRO A 88 1.20 -9.38 -7.65
CA PRO A 88 0.57 -8.95 -6.39
C PRO A 88 0.29 -10.10 -5.41
N ASN A 89 0.15 -11.33 -5.93
CA ASN A 89 -0.03 -12.54 -5.13
C ASN A 89 1.08 -12.78 -4.09
N ALA A 90 2.33 -12.44 -4.38
CA ALA A 90 3.44 -12.67 -3.43
C ALA A 90 3.47 -11.62 -2.31
N GLU A 91 3.18 -10.35 -2.64
CA GLU A 91 3.08 -9.29 -1.64
C GLU A 91 1.86 -9.49 -0.73
N LEU A 92 0.73 -9.95 -1.30
CA LEU A 92 -0.44 -10.34 -0.52
C LEU A 92 -0.15 -11.52 0.40
N LEU A 93 0.53 -12.56 -0.09
CA LEU A 93 0.92 -13.71 0.73
C LEU A 93 1.85 -13.29 1.89
N LEU A 94 2.80 -12.39 1.62
CA LEU A 94 3.68 -11.82 2.64
C LEU A 94 2.87 -11.03 3.67
N ALA A 95 1.95 -10.16 3.23
CA ALA A 95 1.11 -9.39 4.13
C ALA A 95 0.24 -10.30 5.01
N ASP A 96 -0.40 -11.30 4.43
CA ASP A 96 -1.23 -12.27 5.13
C ASP A 96 -0.41 -13.12 6.11
N THR A 97 0.86 -13.41 5.79
CA THR A 97 1.78 -14.09 6.72
C THR A 97 2.22 -13.15 7.85
N ALA A 98 2.48 -11.89 7.52
CA ALA A 98 2.89 -10.84 8.45
C ALA A 98 1.77 -10.43 9.42
N GLU A 99 0.51 -10.82 9.18
CA GLU A 99 -0.59 -10.73 10.15
C GLU A 99 -0.41 -11.73 11.31
N ARG A 100 0.28 -12.86 11.09
CA ARG A 100 0.50 -13.90 12.11
C ARG A 100 1.91 -13.93 12.70
N LEU A 101 2.92 -13.63 11.90
CA LEU A 101 4.33 -13.71 12.28
C LEU A 101 5.08 -12.41 11.95
N TRP A 102 6.22 -12.19 12.60
CA TRP A 102 7.18 -11.20 12.14
C TRP A 102 7.80 -11.67 10.82
N CYS A 103 7.76 -10.84 9.80
CA CYS A 103 8.29 -11.13 8.47
C CYS A 103 9.43 -10.19 8.10
N THR A 104 10.37 -10.67 7.30
CA THR A 104 11.47 -9.88 6.72
C THR A 104 11.50 -10.08 5.20
N PRO A 105 11.22 -9.04 4.39
CA PRO A 105 11.34 -9.14 2.94
C PRO A 105 12.78 -9.40 2.53
N ARG A 106 12.97 -10.25 1.51
CA ARG A 106 14.29 -10.56 0.93
C ARG A 106 14.44 -9.88 -0.45
N PRO A 107 15.68 -9.70 -0.95
CA PRO A 107 15.92 -9.09 -2.27
C PRO A 107 15.35 -9.92 -3.43
N VAL A 108 15.23 -11.23 -3.23
CA VAL A 108 14.65 -12.14 -4.23
C VAL A 108 13.14 -11.97 -4.24
N TRP A 109 12.58 -11.79 -5.44
CA TRP A 109 11.16 -11.46 -5.61
C TRP A 109 10.25 -12.46 -4.90
N GLY A 110 9.28 -11.94 -4.13
CA GLY A 110 8.26 -12.75 -3.46
C GLY A 110 8.79 -13.66 -2.36
N SER A 111 10.08 -13.53 -2.01
CA SER A 111 10.67 -14.27 -0.91
C SER A 111 10.74 -13.40 0.35
N PHE A 112 10.54 -14.06 1.48
CA PHE A 112 10.59 -13.44 2.79
C PHE A 112 10.97 -14.50 3.82
N GLU A 113 11.46 -14.04 4.96
CA GLU A 113 11.70 -14.88 6.12
C GLU A 113 10.67 -14.60 7.19
N THR A 114 10.33 -15.63 7.95
CA THR A 114 9.51 -15.54 9.15
C THR A 114 10.38 -15.77 10.38
N LEU A 115 10.05 -15.09 11.47
CA LEU A 115 10.61 -15.41 12.78
C LEU A 115 9.64 -16.30 13.55
N ALA A 116 10.21 -17.20 14.35
CA ALA A 116 9.42 -17.98 15.29
C ALA A 116 8.71 -17.04 16.29
N PRO A 117 7.49 -17.39 16.73
CA PRO A 117 6.79 -16.64 17.77
C PRO A 117 7.66 -16.46 19.03
N GLY A 118 7.61 -15.28 19.64
CA GLY A 118 8.32 -14.99 20.90
C GLY A 118 9.80 -14.58 20.76
N VAL A 119 10.38 -14.62 19.56
CA VAL A 119 11.75 -14.09 19.32
C VAL A 119 11.80 -12.56 19.47
N ILE A 120 10.73 -11.89 19.05
CA ILE A 120 10.54 -10.43 19.20
C ILE A 120 9.20 -10.23 19.90
N PRO A 121 9.08 -9.27 20.83
CA PRO A 121 7.79 -8.91 21.41
C PRO A 121 6.76 -8.60 20.33
N GLU A 122 5.52 -9.05 20.54
CA GLU A 122 4.41 -8.62 19.68
C GLU A 122 4.23 -7.09 19.82
N PRO A 123 3.94 -6.39 18.72
CA PRO A 123 3.76 -4.95 18.78
C PRO A 123 2.47 -4.60 19.54
N ALA A 124 2.52 -3.53 20.33
CA ALA A 124 1.32 -2.92 20.88
C ALA A 124 0.58 -2.17 19.77
N TRP A 125 -0.62 -2.67 19.43
CA TRP A 125 -1.48 -2.07 18.42
C TRP A 125 -2.37 -0.94 18.95
N ASP A 126 -2.32 -0.68 20.26
CA ASP A 126 -3.22 0.24 20.96
C ASP A 126 -3.29 1.61 20.28
N ASP A 127 -4.51 2.15 20.26
CA ASP A 127 -4.91 3.43 19.65
C ASP A 127 -4.61 3.59 18.16
N PHE A 128 -4.40 2.50 17.40
CA PHE A 128 -4.26 2.58 15.96
C PHE A 128 -5.62 2.80 15.27
N ASP A 129 -6.04 4.04 15.09
CA ASP A 129 -7.15 4.38 14.19
C ASP A 129 -6.71 4.31 12.73
N PHE A 130 -7.18 3.29 12.02
CA PHE A 130 -6.85 3.08 10.62
C PHE A 130 -7.29 4.23 9.72
N THR A 131 -8.43 4.86 9.98
CA THR A 131 -8.91 5.98 9.17
C THR A 131 -8.02 7.21 9.34
N SER A 132 -7.61 7.51 10.57
CA SER A 132 -6.62 8.56 10.84
C SER A 132 -5.26 8.22 10.21
N ALA A 133 -4.83 6.96 10.26
CA ALA A 133 -3.59 6.51 9.64
C ALA A 133 -3.62 6.66 8.11
N LEU A 134 -4.73 6.33 7.45
CA LEU A 134 -4.93 6.54 6.02
C LEU A 134 -4.90 8.03 5.67
N SER A 135 -5.59 8.86 6.44
CA SER A 135 -5.63 10.32 6.24
C SER A 135 -4.25 10.96 6.37
N GLU A 136 -3.42 10.44 7.26
CA GLU A 136 -2.03 10.87 7.43
C GLU A 136 -1.14 10.35 6.29
N ALA A 137 -1.23 9.05 5.98
CA ALA A 137 -0.42 8.40 4.95
C ALA A 137 -0.67 8.96 3.54
N PHE A 138 -1.91 9.35 3.23
CA PHE A 138 -2.32 9.90 1.93
C PHE A 138 -2.64 11.39 1.99
N ARG A 139 -2.10 12.12 2.98
CA ARG A 139 -2.30 13.57 3.08
C ARG A 139 -1.90 14.26 1.78
N GLY A 140 -2.82 15.01 1.18
CA GLY A 140 -2.61 15.69 -0.11
C GLY A 140 -2.68 14.77 -1.34
N ARG A 141 -2.92 13.47 -1.15
CA ARG A 141 -2.94 12.44 -2.20
C ARG A 141 -4.28 11.72 -2.28
N VAL A 142 -5.36 12.47 -2.09
CA VAL A 142 -6.74 11.99 -2.23
C VAL A 142 -7.41 12.71 -3.40
N VAL A 143 -7.91 11.92 -4.35
CA VAL A 143 -8.56 12.38 -5.57
C VAL A 143 -10.06 12.30 -5.41
N THR A 144 -10.70 13.47 -5.35
CA THR A 144 -12.16 13.62 -5.14
C THR A 144 -12.90 14.21 -6.33
N SER A 145 -12.19 14.64 -7.39
CA SER A 145 -12.77 15.19 -8.62
C SER A 145 -12.20 14.53 -9.87
N ALA A 146 -13.06 14.31 -10.88
CA ALA A 146 -12.67 13.85 -12.22
C ALA A 146 -11.75 14.85 -12.96
N SER A 147 -11.72 16.12 -12.55
CA SER A 147 -10.81 17.14 -13.10
C SER A 147 -9.45 17.18 -12.42
N ASN A 148 -9.19 16.27 -11.45
CA ASN A 148 -7.90 16.21 -10.77
C ASN A 148 -6.76 15.97 -11.79
N PRO A 149 -5.63 16.71 -11.71
CA PRO A 149 -4.52 16.61 -12.66
C PRO A 149 -4.06 15.17 -12.92
N ILE A 150 -3.96 14.34 -11.87
CA ILE A 150 -3.51 12.95 -11.99
C ILE A 150 -4.44 12.13 -12.88
N LEU A 151 -5.76 12.29 -12.74
CA LEU A 151 -6.71 11.56 -13.59
C LEU A 151 -6.72 12.09 -15.02
N VAL A 152 -6.48 13.40 -15.22
CA VAL A 152 -6.36 13.99 -16.56
C VAL A 152 -5.12 13.45 -17.28
N GLU A 153 -3.99 13.42 -16.58
CA GLU A 153 -2.73 12.92 -17.12
C GLU A 153 -2.81 11.43 -17.45
N MET A 154 -3.32 10.62 -16.52
CA MET A 154 -3.50 9.19 -16.73
C MET A 154 -4.36 8.90 -17.98
N ARG A 155 -5.46 9.64 -18.18
CA ARG A 155 -6.29 9.51 -19.40
C ARG A 155 -5.50 9.84 -20.66
N ARG A 156 -4.69 10.90 -20.66
CA ARG A 156 -3.84 11.26 -21.80
C ARG A 156 -2.84 10.14 -22.14
N TRP A 157 -2.19 9.57 -21.14
CA TRP A 157 -1.28 8.44 -21.32
C TRP A 157 -1.96 7.21 -21.90
N HIS A 158 -3.17 6.88 -21.43
CA HIS A 158 -3.94 5.77 -21.97
C HIS A 158 -4.39 6.01 -23.41
N SER A 159 -4.83 7.23 -23.76
CA SER A 159 -5.18 7.59 -25.14
C SER A 159 -3.97 7.57 -26.08
N ALA A 160 -2.80 8.05 -25.62
CA ALA A 160 -1.58 8.02 -26.42
C ALA A 160 -1.07 6.59 -26.65
N SER A 161 -1.14 5.73 -25.64
CA SER A 161 -0.69 4.34 -25.71
C SER A 161 -1.58 3.45 -26.61
N ALA A 162 -2.84 3.81 -26.78
CA ALA A 162 -3.75 3.13 -27.72
C ALA A 162 -3.37 3.41 -29.18
N ASN A 163 -2.92 4.62 -29.50
CA ASN A 163 -2.58 5.03 -30.87
C ASN A 163 -1.23 4.47 -31.37
N VAL A 164 -0.32 4.04 -30.48
CA VAL A 164 0.99 3.48 -30.86
C VAL A 164 0.91 1.99 -31.22
N ARG A 165 -0.20 1.33 -30.91
CA ARG A 165 -0.43 -0.11 -31.19
C ARG A 165 -1.40 -0.37 -32.35
N SER A 166 -1.73 0.68 -33.13
CA SER A 166 -2.60 0.60 -34.32
C SER A 166 -1.77 0.57 -35.59
#